data_AF-A0A1V6NJG7-F1
#
_entry.id   AF-A0A1V6NJG7-F1
#
_cell.length_a   1.000
_cell.length_b   1.000
_cell.length_c   1.000
_cell.angle_alpha   90.00
_cell.angle_beta   90.00
_cell.angle_gamma   90.00
#
_symmetry.space_group_name_H-M   'P 1'
#
loop_
_entity.id
_entity.type
_entity.pdbx_description
1 polymer ?
#
loop_
_entity_poly.entity_id
_entity_poly.type
_entity_poly.pdbx_seq_one_letter_code
_entity_poly.pdbx_strand_id
1 'polypeptide(L)'
;MSSSVPPWRSTAPGTMSSGFAPAAAPAYTPVQARRSLAHHTKTTNGTVHPQPMQSASPDTEARTRVEFPPPVRSYVQRCFAPENQVASVSIPEMQEKLRHVITEAAQSDKLGLIDWERLPLPQTMVQNERNKILANPSSSNWASSHPASPGDATRKRKSTDGHHSETESPPWRKANRNRFEDRVTHPTTEKKPRITLDQSSKSKANLEMRRKRFEGVGGSGTSPSSPAGSPMHAADADQGPVVGRCQTLEKNYFRLTSAPNPDSVRPLPVLQKALDLLKRKWKHDGNYGYICDQFKSLRQDLTVQRIRNEFTVVVYEIHARIALEKGDLGEYNQCQTQLRVLYAQQLGGHPTEFKAYRILYFIYTRNWTAMNDALADVTAEDKKDLAVKHALDVRSALALGNYHRFFQLYLDTPNMGAYLMDMFVDRERLSALATMCRAYKPDVNIRFITEELGFESDEQTARFVLDNSSEELLEERNGAVRLLTGKAGSLFDQAKAAAHRVVDIKGQI
;
A
#
# COMPACT_ATOMS: atom_id res chain seq x y z
N MET A 1 31.35 -52.74 43.75
CA MET A 1 31.84 -51.77 44.76
C MET A 1 31.01 -50.49 44.67
N SER A 2 31.10 -49.60 45.67
CA SER A 2 30.34 -48.34 45.83
C SER A 2 30.26 -47.51 44.53
N SER A 3 29.14 -46.85 44.16
CA SER A 3 28.25 -45.94 44.91
C SER A 3 28.98 -44.63 45.33
N SER A 4 28.35 -43.45 45.31
CA SER A 4 26.97 -43.17 45.72
C SER A 4 26.28 -41.96 45.03
N VAL A 5 24.94 -42.00 45.02
CA VAL A 5 24.06 -40.82 44.93
C VAL A 5 23.26 -40.75 46.25
N PRO A 6 23.22 -39.62 46.97
CA PRO A 6 22.39 -39.44 48.16
C PRO A 6 21.47 -38.18 48.05
N PRO A 7 20.63 -37.84 49.06
CA PRO A 7 19.23 -38.31 49.19
C PRO A 7 18.22 -37.12 49.04
N TRP A 8 16.88 -37.24 49.12
CA TRP A 8 16.01 -38.00 50.04
C TRP A 8 14.64 -38.39 49.42
N ARG A 9 13.88 -39.25 50.11
CA ARG A 9 12.54 -39.74 49.72
C ARG A 9 11.70 -40.10 50.95
N SER A 10 10.39 -40.22 50.78
CA SER A 10 9.38 -40.69 51.77
C SER A 10 8.97 -39.64 52.83
N THR A 11 7.79 -39.67 53.44
CA THR A 11 6.72 -40.71 53.56
C THR A 11 5.30 -40.15 53.29
N ALA A 12 4.27 -41.02 53.32
CA ALA A 12 2.84 -40.70 53.41
C ALA A 12 2.19 -41.52 54.55
N PRO A 13 0.99 -41.14 55.05
CA PRO A 13 -0.22 -41.94 54.76
C PRO A 13 -1.53 -41.10 54.64
N GLY A 14 -2.72 -41.75 54.69
CA GLY A 14 -4.07 -41.19 54.44
C GLY A 14 -4.66 -40.25 55.52
N THR A 15 -5.97 -39.92 55.54
CA THR A 15 -7.14 -40.77 55.21
C THR A 15 -8.46 -39.96 55.02
N MET A 16 -9.52 -40.61 54.49
CA MET A 16 -10.99 -40.31 54.58
C MET A 16 -11.67 -39.16 53.77
N SER A 17 -12.43 -39.59 52.74
CA SER A 17 -13.80 -39.23 52.31
C SER A 17 -14.52 -37.95 52.82
N SER A 18 -15.04 -37.11 51.90
CA SER A 18 -16.50 -37.05 51.54
C SER A 18 -16.94 -35.71 50.91
N GLY A 19 -18.04 -35.72 50.13
CA GLY A 19 -18.95 -34.56 50.01
C GLY A 19 -19.00 -33.74 48.71
N PHE A 20 -20.23 -33.63 48.18
CA PHE A 20 -20.83 -32.53 47.38
C PHE A 20 -20.32 -32.13 45.97
N ALA A 21 -21.30 -32.16 45.06
CA ALA A 21 -21.52 -31.27 43.92
C ALA A 21 -23.05 -31.04 43.81
N PRO A 22 -23.59 -30.20 42.90
CA PRO A 22 -23.03 -29.02 42.24
C PRO A 22 -23.91 -27.75 42.47
N ALA A 23 -23.42 -26.56 42.09
CA ALA A 23 -24.27 -25.37 41.92
C ALA A 23 -23.68 -24.39 40.89
N ALA A 24 -24.12 -24.46 39.64
CA ALA A 24 -23.82 -23.47 38.59
C ALA A 24 -25.14 -22.99 37.96
N ALA A 25 -25.44 -21.69 38.07
CA ALA A 25 -26.67 -21.12 37.55
C ALA A 25 -26.59 -20.83 36.04
N PRO A 26 -27.56 -21.25 35.21
CA PRO A 26 -27.54 -20.99 33.78
C PRO A 26 -28.04 -19.57 33.45
N ALA A 27 -27.17 -18.74 32.87
CA ALA A 27 -27.54 -17.45 32.30
C ALA A 27 -27.85 -17.58 30.80
N TYR A 28 -29.06 -18.03 30.46
CA TYR A 28 -29.55 -18.07 29.07
C TYR A 28 -30.94 -17.46 28.96
N THR A 29 -31.12 -16.54 28.01
CA THR A 29 -32.39 -15.84 27.75
C THR A 29 -33.04 -16.43 26.50
N PRO A 30 -34.11 -17.25 26.62
CA PRO A 30 -34.72 -17.89 25.45
C PRO A 30 -35.58 -16.90 24.66
N VAL A 31 -35.29 -16.74 23.36
CA VAL A 31 -36.12 -15.98 22.41
C VAL A 31 -36.94 -16.95 21.55
N GLN A 32 -38.25 -16.74 21.49
CA GLN A 32 -39.20 -17.58 20.77
C GLN A 32 -39.08 -17.39 19.24
N ALA A 33 -38.90 -18.48 18.49
CA ALA A 33 -38.83 -18.45 17.04
C ALA A 33 -40.22 -18.54 16.40
N ARG A 34 -40.72 -17.45 15.79
CA ARG A 34 -41.93 -17.50 14.96
C ARG A 34 -41.64 -18.18 13.63
N ARG A 35 -42.29 -19.32 13.39
CA ARG A 35 -42.43 -19.92 12.06
C ARG A 35 -43.66 -19.31 11.35
N SER A 36 -43.48 -18.87 10.11
CA SER A 36 -44.53 -18.99 9.08
C SER A 36 -43.89 -19.02 7.69
N LEU A 37 -44.36 -19.94 6.86
CA LEU A 37 -44.03 -20.06 5.44
C LEU A 37 -45.33 -20.46 4.74
N ALA A 38 -45.82 -19.62 3.83
CA ALA A 38 -46.98 -19.91 3.00
C ALA A 38 -46.88 -19.11 1.69
N HIS A 39 -46.57 -19.80 0.59
CA HIS A 39 -46.84 -19.28 -0.75
C HIS A 39 -48.30 -19.60 -1.09
N HIS A 40 -49.06 -18.64 -1.60
CA HIS A 40 -50.29 -18.95 -2.32
C HIS A 40 -50.41 -18.15 -3.62
N THR A 41 -50.92 -18.85 -4.63
CA THR A 41 -51.16 -18.39 -6.00
C THR A 41 -52.50 -17.64 -6.11
N LYS A 42 -52.63 -16.78 -7.12
CA LYS A 42 -53.89 -16.08 -7.43
C LYS A 42 -54.74 -16.88 -8.42
N THR A 43 -56.00 -17.14 -8.08
CA THR A 43 -57.08 -17.41 -9.05
C THR A 43 -58.43 -16.85 -8.56
N THR A 44 -58.94 -15.87 -9.32
CA THR A 44 -60.37 -15.57 -9.62
C THR A 44 -61.42 -15.32 -8.52
N ASN A 45 -62.11 -14.17 -8.69
CA ASN A 45 -63.51 -13.83 -8.32
C ASN A 45 -63.86 -13.60 -6.83
N GLY A 46 -64.81 -12.69 -6.52
CA GLY A 46 -65.38 -12.63 -5.16
C GLY A 46 -66.31 -11.46 -4.74
N THR A 47 -66.06 -10.21 -5.16
CA THR A 47 -66.96 -9.03 -4.93
C THR A 47 -67.08 -8.50 -3.46
N VAL A 48 -67.56 -7.25 -3.34
CA VAL A 48 -68.08 -6.53 -2.13
C VAL A 48 -67.07 -5.78 -1.22
N HIS A 49 -67.40 -4.51 -0.96
CA HIS A 49 -66.76 -3.50 -0.07
C HIS A 49 -67.51 -3.45 1.30
N PRO A 50 -67.08 -2.72 2.37
CA PRO A 50 -66.30 -1.46 2.36
C PRO A 50 -65.18 -1.31 3.41
N GLN A 51 -64.56 -0.13 3.40
CA GLN A 51 -63.73 0.49 4.45
C GLN A 51 -64.62 1.00 5.63
N PRO A 52 -64.12 1.45 6.81
CA PRO A 52 -63.08 2.50 6.92
C PRO A 52 -62.19 2.54 8.20
N MET A 53 -61.49 3.68 8.34
CA MET A 53 -60.89 4.31 9.52
C MET A 53 -59.46 3.95 9.96
N GLN A 54 -58.84 4.91 10.65
CA GLN A 54 -57.40 5.12 10.84
C GLN A 54 -57.07 5.22 12.33
N SER A 55 -55.80 4.96 12.68
CA SER A 55 -55.18 5.51 13.88
C SER A 55 -53.67 5.72 13.67
N ALA A 56 -53.18 6.92 14.00
CA ALA A 56 -51.77 7.21 14.27
C ALA A 56 -51.55 7.07 15.81
N SER A 57 -50.36 7.00 16.41
CA SER A 57 -49.02 7.54 16.12
C SER A 57 -47.99 6.75 16.99
N PRO A 58 -46.73 7.18 17.24
CA PRO A 58 -45.82 8.06 16.48
C PRO A 58 -44.43 7.42 16.20
N ASP A 59 -43.62 8.14 15.43
CA ASP A 59 -42.15 8.28 15.48
C ASP A 59 -41.23 7.08 15.77
N THR A 60 -40.40 6.77 14.75
CA THR A 60 -39.03 6.31 14.94
C THR A 60 -38.20 6.88 13.78
N GLU A 61 -37.14 7.63 14.08
CA GLU A 61 -36.36 8.39 13.09
C GLU A 61 -35.69 7.48 12.04
N ALA A 62 -36.34 7.34 10.89
CA ALA A 62 -35.82 6.58 9.77
C ALA A 62 -34.70 7.36 9.07
N ARG A 63 -33.47 6.85 9.15
CA ARG A 63 -32.36 7.36 8.33
C ARG A 63 -32.75 7.28 6.86
N THR A 64 -32.83 8.43 6.19
CA THR A 64 -33.28 8.55 4.81
C THR A 64 -32.40 7.74 3.86
N ARG A 65 -32.92 6.61 3.38
CA ARG A 65 -32.38 5.92 2.22
C ARG A 65 -32.67 6.81 1.01
N VAL A 66 -31.63 7.36 0.40
CA VAL A 66 -31.76 8.12 -0.85
C VAL A 66 -32.26 7.16 -1.94
N GLU A 67 -33.54 7.24 -2.26
CA GLU A 67 -34.14 6.43 -3.31
C GLU A 67 -33.88 7.06 -4.68
N PHE A 68 -32.93 6.49 -5.43
CA PHE A 68 -32.61 6.94 -6.78
C PHE A 68 -33.84 6.87 -7.71
N PRO A 69 -34.25 7.98 -8.36
CA PRO A 69 -35.38 8.00 -9.29
C PRO A 69 -35.25 6.97 -10.43
N PRO A 70 -36.37 6.46 -10.99
CA PRO A 70 -36.32 5.50 -12.11
C PRO A 70 -35.46 5.93 -13.30
N PRO A 71 -35.47 7.21 -13.78
CA PRO A 71 -34.60 7.65 -14.87
C PRO A 71 -33.11 7.47 -14.59
N VAL A 72 -32.66 7.63 -13.34
CA VAL A 72 -31.25 7.38 -12.94
C VAL A 72 -30.91 5.90 -13.06
N ARG A 73 -31.84 5.00 -12.70
CA ARG A 73 -31.66 3.55 -12.84
C ARG A 73 -31.55 3.15 -14.32
N SER A 74 -32.42 3.70 -15.18
CA SER A 74 -32.38 3.51 -16.64
C SER A 74 -31.12 4.10 -17.30
N TYR A 75 -30.60 5.22 -16.78
CA TYR A 75 -29.32 5.79 -17.22
C TYR A 75 -28.15 4.85 -16.86
N VAL A 76 -28.04 4.41 -15.61
CA VAL A 76 -27.03 3.42 -15.18
C VAL A 76 -27.10 2.15 -16.04
N GLN A 77 -28.29 1.62 -16.30
CA GLN A 77 -28.45 0.43 -17.14
C GLN A 77 -27.93 0.64 -18.57
N ARG A 78 -28.22 1.78 -19.21
CA ARG A 78 -27.68 2.10 -20.55
C ARG A 78 -26.16 2.25 -20.58
N CYS A 79 -25.53 2.70 -19.49
CA CYS A 79 -24.08 2.83 -19.41
C CYS A 79 -23.34 1.48 -19.56
N PHE A 80 -23.94 0.39 -19.07
CA PHE A 80 -23.37 -0.97 -19.11
C PHE A 80 -23.84 -1.82 -20.30
N ALA A 81 -24.79 -1.34 -21.10
CA ALA A 81 -25.35 -2.08 -22.22
C ALA A 81 -24.29 -2.31 -23.33
N PRO A 82 -24.13 -3.54 -23.87
CA PRO A 82 -23.09 -3.87 -24.85
C PRO A 82 -23.04 -2.94 -26.07
N GLU A 83 -24.21 -2.54 -26.59
CA GLU A 83 -24.39 -1.65 -27.73
C GLU A 83 -23.83 -0.23 -27.51
N ASN A 84 -23.62 0.19 -26.26
CA ASN A 84 -23.08 1.50 -25.90
C ASN A 84 -21.58 1.43 -25.53
N GLN A 85 -20.91 0.28 -25.62
CA GLN A 85 -19.50 0.16 -25.23
C GLN A 85 -18.58 0.81 -26.28
N VAL A 86 -17.69 1.68 -25.81
CA VAL A 86 -16.75 2.44 -26.65
C VAL A 86 -15.34 1.91 -26.40
N ALA A 87 -14.71 1.31 -27.41
CA ALA A 87 -13.45 0.57 -27.27
C ALA A 87 -12.26 1.41 -26.75
N SER A 88 -12.30 2.74 -26.88
CA SER A 88 -11.29 3.65 -26.34
C SER A 88 -11.48 3.99 -24.86
N VAL A 89 -12.62 3.69 -24.23
CA VAL A 89 -12.91 4.01 -22.83
C VAL A 89 -13.04 2.73 -22.02
N SER A 90 -12.20 2.59 -21.00
CA SER A 90 -12.21 1.39 -20.16
C SER A 90 -13.40 1.39 -19.18
N ILE A 91 -13.87 0.20 -18.81
CA ILE A 91 -14.95 0.02 -17.82
C ILE A 91 -14.71 0.80 -16.51
N PRO A 92 -13.50 0.81 -15.88
CA PRO A 92 -13.28 1.61 -14.68
C PRO A 92 -13.37 3.12 -14.91
N GLU A 93 -12.91 3.65 -16.05
CA GLU A 93 -13.06 5.09 -16.37
C GLU A 93 -14.52 5.49 -16.55
N MET A 94 -15.30 4.65 -17.25
CA MET A 94 -16.74 4.83 -17.39
C MET A 94 -17.43 4.79 -16.01
N GLN A 95 -17.07 3.84 -15.14
CA GLN A 95 -17.62 3.72 -13.78
C GLN A 95 -17.29 4.94 -12.89
N GLU A 96 -16.09 5.50 -13.01
CA GLU A 96 -15.70 6.67 -12.23
C GLU A 96 -16.42 7.94 -12.71
N LYS A 97 -16.53 8.12 -14.04
CA LYS A 97 -17.32 9.23 -14.60
C LYS A 97 -18.82 9.10 -14.26
N LEU A 98 -19.35 7.88 -14.26
CA LEU A 98 -20.72 7.59 -13.83
C LEU A 98 -20.93 7.92 -12.34
N ARG A 99 -19.97 7.59 -11.47
CA ARG A 99 -20.00 8.00 -10.05
C ARG A 99 -20.01 9.52 -9.91
N HIS A 100 -19.12 10.23 -10.60
CA HIS A 100 -19.05 11.69 -10.56
C HIS A 100 -20.40 12.32 -10.88
N VAL A 101 -20.97 12.02 -12.05
CA VAL A 101 -22.23 12.60 -12.55
C VAL A 101 -23.40 12.35 -11.59
N ILE A 102 -23.55 11.13 -11.06
CA ILE A 102 -24.62 10.81 -10.11
C ILE A 102 -24.41 11.48 -8.75
N THR A 103 -23.15 11.61 -8.30
CA THR A 103 -22.80 12.22 -7.02
C THR A 103 -22.97 13.73 -7.05
N GLU A 104 -22.56 14.38 -8.14
CA GLU A 104 -22.74 15.81 -8.41
C GLU A 104 -24.24 16.17 -8.51
N ALA A 105 -25.03 15.35 -9.21
CA ALA A 105 -26.48 15.51 -9.30
C ALA A 105 -27.17 15.35 -7.93
N ALA A 106 -26.70 14.41 -7.09
CA ALA A 106 -27.21 14.19 -5.74
C ALA A 106 -26.82 15.31 -4.76
N GLN A 107 -25.57 15.79 -4.81
CA GLN A 107 -25.09 16.92 -3.99
C GLN A 107 -25.75 18.25 -4.36
N SER A 108 -26.13 18.40 -5.64
CA SER A 108 -26.83 19.60 -6.15
C SER A 108 -28.35 19.57 -5.96
N ASP A 109 -28.91 18.50 -5.40
CA ASP A 109 -30.36 18.18 -5.35
C ASP A 109 -31.08 18.27 -6.73
N LYS A 110 -30.36 17.93 -7.80
CA LYS A 110 -30.83 17.99 -9.20
C LYS A 110 -31.24 16.63 -9.76
N LEU A 111 -31.28 15.58 -8.94
CA LEU A 111 -31.63 14.20 -9.34
C LEU A 111 -32.98 14.12 -10.09
N GLY A 112 -33.97 14.93 -9.71
CA GLY A 112 -35.28 15.01 -10.37
C GLY A 112 -35.41 16.08 -11.46
N LEU A 113 -34.39 16.90 -11.69
CA LEU A 113 -34.40 18.03 -12.64
C LEU A 113 -33.55 17.78 -13.90
N ILE A 114 -32.67 16.77 -13.87
CA ILE A 114 -31.85 16.37 -15.02
C ILE A 114 -32.67 15.45 -15.93
N ASP A 115 -32.71 15.77 -17.23
CA ASP A 115 -33.17 14.83 -18.26
C ASP A 115 -32.11 13.73 -18.45
N TRP A 116 -32.23 12.69 -17.63
CA TRP A 116 -31.36 11.51 -17.68
C TRP A 116 -31.50 10.72 -18.99
N GLU A 117 -32.58 10.89 -19.76
CA GLU A 117 -32.76 10.19 -21.03
C GLU A 117 -31.89 10.81 -22.12
N ARG A 118 -31.80 12.14 -22.16
CA ARG A 118 -30.97 12.92 -23.11
C ARG A 118 -29.53 13.16 -22.67
N LEU A 119 -29.20 12.95 -21.38
CA LEU A 119 -27.84 13.14 -20.88
C LEU A 119 -26.83 12.21 -21.62
N PRO A 120 -25.70 12.72 -22.16
CA PRO A 120 -24.70 11.89 -22.81
C PRO A 120 -24.12 10.83 -21.87
N LEU A 121 -23.96 9.60 -22.36
CA LEU A 121 -23.42 8.50 -21.56
C LEU A 121 -21.98 8.77 -21.09
N PRO A 122 -21.52 8.22 -19.95
CA PRO A 122 -20.22 8.58 -19.36
C PRO A 122 -19.03 8.27 -20.28
N GLN A 123 -19.09 7.18 -21.05
CA GLN A 123 -18.08 6.88 -22.08
C GLN A 123 -18.04 7.93 -23.21
N THR A 124 -19.20 8.48 -23.60
CA THR A 124 -19.28 9.59 -24.57
C THR A 124 -18.73 10.87 -23.96
N MET A 125 -18.98 11.13 -22.67
CA MET A 125 -18.40 12.28 -21.95
C MET A 125 -16.86 12.19 -21.89
N VAL A 126 -16.31 11.03 -21.51
CA VAL A 126 -14.85 10.80 -21.48
C VAL A 126 -14.22 10.98 -22.87
N GLN A 127 -14.84 10.46 -23.92
CA GLN A 127 -14.33 10.64 -25.28
C GLN A 127 -14.41 12.12 -25.74
N ASN A 128 -15.49 12.83 -25.41
CA ASN A 128 -15.62 14.26 -25.73
C ASN A 128 -14.61 15.12 -24.97
N GLU A 129 -14.30 14.80 -23.71
CA GLU A 129 -13.28 15.49 -22.91
C GLU A 129 -11.87 15.27 -23.49
N ARG A 130 -11.51 14.03 -23.85
CA ARG A 130 -10.25 13.74 -24.56
C ARG A 130 -10.16 14.47 -25.91
N ASN A 131 -11.23 14.45 -26.71
CA ASN A 131 -11.29 15.15 -27.99
C ASN A 131 -11.14 16.67 -27.81
N LYS A 132 -11.71 17.25 -26.74
CA LYS A 132 -11.60 18.69 -26.42
C LYS A 132 -10.17 19.07 -26.01
N ILE A 133 -9.49 18.23 -25.21
CA ILE A 133 -8.08 18.42 -24.83
C ILE A 133 -7.18 18.39 -26.08
N LEU A 134 -7.39 17.42 -26.97
CA LEU A 134 -6.66 17.32 -28.24
C LEU A 134 -6.92 18.52 -29.19
N ALA A 135 -8.13 19.09 -29.17
CA ALA A 135 -8.51 20.22 -30.01
C ALA A 135 -8.08 21.59 -29.46
N ASN A 136 -7.78 21.73 -28.17
CA ASN A 136 -7.34 22.99 -27.57
C ASN A 136 -6.42 22.79 -26.34
N PRO A 137 -5.11 22.62 -26.56
CA PRO A 137 -4.12 22.41 -25.48
C PRO A 137 -4.08 23.54 -24.44
N SER A 138 -4.43 24.77 -24.83
CA SER A 138 -4.37 25.98 -24.02
C SER A 138 -5.47 26.10 -22.95
N SER A 139 -6.30 25.07 -22.76
CA SER A 139 -7.49 25.09 -21.89
C SER A 139 -7.39 24.21 -20.62
N SER A 140 -6.17 23.97 -20.13
CA SER A 140 -5.85 23.10 -18.99
C SER A 140 -5.90 23.82 -17.62
N ASN A 141 -7.09 24.26 -17.19
CA ASN A 141 -7.28 24.86 -15.86
C ASN A 141 -7.49 23.79 -14.77
N TRP A 142 -6.39 23.31 -14.17
CA TRP A 142 -6.41 22.52 -12.92
C TRP A 142 -5.65 23.26 -11.81
N ALA A 143 -6.30 24.26 -11.21
CA ALA A 143 -5.78 25.00 -10.06
C ALA A 143 -6.92 25.46 -9.12
N SER A 144 -6.84 25.00 -7.87
CA SER A 144 -7.37 25.63 -6.64
C SER A 144 -8.79 26.22 -6.64
N SER A 145 -9.75 25.44 -6.12
CA SER A 145 -11.10 25.91 -5.78
C SER A 145 -11.11 26.83 -4.54
N HIS A 146 -10.94 28.14 -4.74
CA HIS A 146 -11.30 29.16 -3.74
C HIS A 146 -12.13 30.29 -4.38
N PRO A 147 -13.27 30.69 -3.80
CA PRO A 147 -14.11 31.75 -4.35
C PRO A 147 -13.53 33.13 -4.01
N ALA A 148 -13.28 33.95 -5.04
CA ALA A 148 -12.98 35.37 -4.91
C ALA A 148 -14.19 36.20 -5.38
N SER A 149 -14.47 37.29 -4.67
CA SER A 149 -15.42 38.34 -5.08
C SER A 149 -14.71 39.70 -5.18
N PRO A 150 -15.23 40.68 -5.97
CA PRO A 150 -14.38 41.66 -6.63
C PRO A 150 -14.47 43.11 -6.10
N GLY A 151 -13.49 43.94 -6.49
CA GLY A 151 -13.40 45.38 -6.19
C GLY A 151 -12.45 45.68 -5.02
N ASP A 152 -11.68 46.77 -4.98
CA ASP A 152 -11.70 48.01 -5.78
C ASP A 152 -10.26 48.53 -6.04
N ALA A 153 -10.07 49.52 -6.93
CA ALA A 153 -8.75 50.02 -7.36
C ALA A 153 -8.66 51.56 -7.45
N THR A 154 -8.29 52.24 -6.34
CA THR A 154 -8.06 53.70 -6.36
C THR A 154 -6.81 54.23 -5.60
N ARG A 155 -5.91 54.86 -6.38
CA ARG A 155 -5.24 56.17 -6.14
C ARG A 155 -4.23 56.38 -4.95
N LYS A 156 -2.93 56.26 -5.30
CA LYS A 156 -1.86 57.30 -5.32
C LYS A 156 -1.52 58.20 -4.08
N ARG A 157 -0.20 58.49 -3.95
CA ARG A 157 0.53 59.57 -3.20
C ARG A 157 0.93 59.25 -1.73
N LYS A 158 2.01 59.81 -1.12
CA LYS A 158 3.27 60.48 -1.58
C LYS A 158 4.21 60.78 -0.37
N SER A 159 5.42 60.17 -0.33
CA SER A 159 6.73 60.72 0.12
C SER A 159 7.02 61.23 1.57
N THR A 160 8.29 61.04 1.97
CA THR A 160 9.15 61.94 2.81
C THR A 160 9.29 61.73 4.33
N ASP A 161 10.48 62.10 4.81
CA ASP A 161 11.21 61.94 6.09
C ASP A 161 10.55 62.52 7.37
N GLY A 162 11.02 62.24 8.60
CA GLY A 162 12.04 61.29 9.07
C GLY A 162 12.76 61.68 10.39
N HIS A 163 13.71 60.83 10.83
CA HIS A 163 14.81 61.04 11.81
C HIS A 163 14.57 61.18 13.35
N HIS A 164 15.53 60.59 14.11
CA HIS A 164 15.79 60.58 15.58
C HIS A 164 14.73 59.92 16.51
N SER A 165 15.04 59.07 17.50
CA SER A 165 16.20 58.89 18.44
C SER A 165 16.15 59.84 19.65
N GLU A 166 16.53 59.49 20.88
CA GLU A 166 17.02 58.21 21.45
C GLU A 166 15.92 57.53 22.32
N THR A 167 16.09 56.45 23.12
CA THR A 167 17.22 55.59 23.54
C THR A 167 16.69 54.11 23.60
N GLU A 168 17.17 53.06 24.29
CA GLU A 168 18.22 52.78 25.31
C GLU A 168 19.15 51.61 24.85
N SER A 169 20.14 51.24 25.68
CA SER A 169 21.31 50.47 25.24
C SER A 169 21.30 48.96 25.58
N PRO A 170 21.78 48.09 24.67
CA PRO A 170 22.13 46.69 24.95
C PRO A 170 23.57 46.55 25.48
N PRO A 171 23.94 45.35 25.96
CA PRO A 171 25.30 44.86 25.70
C PRO A 171 25.38 43.38 25.31
N TRP A 172 25.91 43.10 24.12
CA TRP A 172 26.40 41.76 23.75
C TRP A 172 27.78 41.45 24.38
N ARG A 173 28.11 40.17 24.60
CA ARG A 173 29.12 39.38 23.84
C ARG A 173 29.70 38.19 24.63
N LYS A 174 30.29 37.25 23.86
CA LYS A 174 31.23 36.17 24.22
C LYS A 174 30.59 34.86 24.76
N ALA A 175 31.11 33.66 24.47
CA ALA A 175 31.92 33.21 23.32
C ALA A 175 32.04 31.66 23.24
N ASN A 176 31.77 31.10 22.05
CA ASN A 176 32.49 30.00 21.39
C ASN A 176 32.52 28.55 21.96
N ARG A 177 32.74 27.60 21.02
CA ARG A 177 33.12 26.17 21.10
C ARG A 177 32.11 25.10 21.59
N ASN A 178 32.01 24.10 20.72
CA ASN A 178 31.43 22.76 20.82
C ASN A 178 31.53 22.07 22.19
N ARG A 179 30.46 21.33 22.53
CA ARG A 179 30.61 19.90 22.85
C ARG A 179 29.39 19.09 22.36
N PHE A 180 29.66 17.82 22.07
CA PHE A 180 28.68 16.79 21.71
C PHE A 180 28.16 16.14 23.01
N GLU A 181 27.17 15.25 22.91
CA GLU A 181 26.71 14.35 24.00
C GLU A 181 26.06 15.05 25.21
N ASP A 182 24.74 15.22 25.20
CA ASP A 182 23.86 14.52 26.16
C ASP A 182 22.36 14.71 25.86
N ARG A 183 21.60 13.59 25.74
CA ARG A 183 20.13 13.47 26.00
C ARG A 183 19.55 12.08 25.67
N VAL A 184 20.14 11.04 26.26
CA VAL A 184 19.42 9.78 26.50
C VAL A 184 19.15 9.67 28.00
N THR A 185 17.99 10.16 28.45
CA THR A 185 17.42 9.83 29.77
C THR A 185 15.95 10.25 29.84
N HIS A 186 15.11 9.39 30.41
CA HIS A 186 13.72 9.72 30.74
C HIS A 186 13.64 10.38 32.12
N PRO A 187 12.70 11.31 32.33
CA PRO A 187 12.02 11.49 33.61
C PRO A 187 10.75 10.63 33.64
N THR A 188 10.53 9.89 34.72
CA THR A 188 9.32 9.09 34.93
C THR A 188 8.25 9.83 35.74
N THR A 189 6.99 9.54 35.44
CA THR A 189 5.81 9.67 36.32
C THR A 189 5.52 11.03 36.98
N GLU A 190 4.49 11.72 36.47
CA GLU A 190 3.37 12.10 37.34
C GLU A 190 2.02 12.06 36.57
N LYS A 191 0.89 12.41 37.21
CA LYS A 191 -0.42 11.76 36.94
C LYS A 191 -1.55 12.68 36.43
N LYS A 192 -2.27 12.18 35.40
CA LYS A 192 -3.63 12.59 34.93
C LYS A 192 -3.74 13.96 34.21
N PRO A 193 -4.84 14.24 33.47
CA PRO A 193 -5.98 13.38 33.14
C PRO A 193 -6.04 12.94 31.66
N ARG A 194 -7.17 12.35 31.26
CA ARG A 194 -7.38 11.57 30.02
C ARG A 194 -8.46 12.22 29.16
N ILE A 195 -8.15 12.60 27.93
CA ILE A 195 -9.14 12.88 26.88
C ILE A 195 -9.00 11.81 25.80
N THR A 196 -10.09 11.10 25.52
CA THR A 196 -10.16 10.04 24.50
C THR A 196 -10.97 10.53 23.31
N LEU A 197 -10.43 10.39 22.10
CA LEU A 197 -11.21 10.36 20.87
C LEU A 197 -10.97 9.02 20.17
N ASP A 198 -12.04 8.38 19.70
CA ASP A 198 -12.04 6.94 19.40
C ASP A 198 -11.99 6.61 17.90
N GLN A 199 -10.97 5.84 17.49
CA GLN A 199 -10.98 5.03 16.27
C GLN A 199 -10.37 3.62 16.47
N SER A 200 -10.29 3.11 17.71
CA SER A 200 -9.62 1.82 18.00
C SER A 200 -10.47 0.59 17.65
N SER A 201 -11.79 0.77 17.57
CA SER A 201 -12.77 -0.33 17.53
C SER A 201 -12.75 -1.16 16.22
N LYS A 202 -12.45 -0.55 15.07
CA LYS A 202 -12.44 -1.26 13.76
C LYS A 202 -11.20 -2.15 13.55
N SER A 203 -10.03 -1.77 14.06
CA SER A 203 -8.80 -2.54 13.88
C SER A 203 -8.79 -3.81 14.73
N LYS A 204 -9.19 -3.72 16.00
CA LYS A 204 -9.33 -4.87 16.91
C LYS A 204 -10.34 -5.90 16.40
N ALA A 205 -11.50 -5.45 15.90
CA ALA A 205 -12.50 -6.36 15.33
C ALA A 205 -11.95 -7.16 14.14
N ASN A 206 -11.15 -6.53 13.27
CA ASN A 206 -10.56 -7.19 12.10
C ASN A 206 -9.38 -8.13 12.47
N LEU A 207 -8.64 -7.81 13.54
CA LEU A 207 -7.63 -8.68 14.14
C LEU A 207 -8.26 -9.94 14.77
N GLU A 208 -9.33 -9.78 15.55
CA GLU A 208 -10.05 -10.89 16.18
C GLU A 208 -10.76 -11.78 15.12
N MET A 209 -11.35 -11.16 14.09
CA MET A 209 -11.86 -11.85 12.89
C MET A 209 -10.78 -12.57 12.07
N ARG A 210 -9.50 -12.40 12.38
CA ARG A 210 -8.37 -13.12 11.77
C ARG A 210 -7.77 -14.15 12.74
N ARG A 211 -7.75 -13.86 14.05
CA ARG A 211 -7.38 -14.78 15.14
C ARG A 211 -8.31 -16.01 15.15
N LYS A 212 -9.62 -15.78 15.09
CA LYS A 212 -10.67 -16.83 15.02
C LYS A 212 -10.65 -17.72 13.78
N ARG A 213 -9.78 -17.44 12.78
CA ARG A 213 -9.57 -18.33 11.62
C ARG A 213 -8.46 -19.37 11.84
N PHE A 214 -7.67 -19.23 12.91
CA PHE A 214 -6.57 -20.13 13.24
C PHE A 214 -6.79 -20.95 14.53
N GLU A 215 -7.75 -20.58 15.37
CA GLU A 215 -8.14 -21.35 16.58
C GLU A 215 -8.90 -22.66 16.26
N GLY A 216 -9.21 -22.94 14.98
CA GLY A 216 -10.09 -24.04 14.56
C GLY A 216 -9.43 -25.42 14.36
N VAL A 217 -8.20 -25.66 14.82
CA VAL A 217 -7.46 -26.92 14.58
C VAL A 217 -6.91 -27.52 15.88
N GLY A 218 -7.71 -28.36 16.54
CA GLY A 218 -7.28 -29.25 17.63
C GLY A 218 -8.35 -29.49 18.71
N GLY A 219 -8.62 -30.75 19.07
CA GLY A 219 -9.37 -31.11 20.30
C GLY A 219 -10.63 -31.99 20.16
N SER A 220 -10.41 -33.28 19.92
CA SER A 220 -11.32 -34.45 20.03
C SER A 220 -12.61 -34.40 20.90
N GLY A 221 -13.70 -34.99 20.38
CA GLY A 221 -14.80 -35.67 21.14
C GLY A 221 -16.07 -34.84 21.47
N THR A 222 -17.30 -35.40 21.57
CA THR A 222 -17.85 -36.74 21.25
C THR A 222 -19.39 -36.67 21.00
N SER A 223 -19.89 -37.56 20.13
CA SER A 223 -21.26 -38.06 19.78
C SER A 223 -22.50 -37.67 20.64
N PRO A 224 -23.73 -37.61 20.04
CA PRO A 224 -24.52 -38.84 19.79
C PRO A 224 -25.35 -38.94 18.48
N SER A 225 -25.82 -40.18 18.23
CA SER A 225 -26.62 -40.77 17.13
C SER A 225 -28.02 -40.13 16.89
N SER A 226 -28.84 -40.37 15.84
CA SER A 226 -29.08 -41.46 14.83
C SER A 226 -29.98 -40.90 13.67
N PRO A 227 -30.48 -41.64 12.63
CA PRO A 227 -30.04 -42.89 11.96
C PRO A 227 -29.90 -42.80 10.40
N ALA A 228 -29.25 -43.83 9.83
CA ALA A 228 -29.25 -44.36 8.44
C ALA A 228 -29.98 -43.64 7.26
N GLY A 229 -29.28 -43.49 6.11
CA GLY A 229 -29.89 -43.14 4.83
C GLY A 229 -28.94 -42.95 3.62
N SER A 230 -28.46 -44.06 3.02
CA SER A 230 -27.71 -44.14 1.74
C SER A 230 -26.25 -43.63 1.70
N PRO A 231 -25.38 -44.19 0.84
CA PRO A 231 -23.93 -43.99 0.92
C PRO A 231 -23.43 -42.83 0.04
N MET A 232 -23.21 -41.65 0.63
CA MET A 232 -22.30 -40.67 0.04
C MET A 232 -20.88 -40.99 0.52
N HIS A 233 -19.95 -41.24 -0.41
CA HIS A 233 -18.55 -41.49 -0.06
C HIS A 233 -18.01 -40.31 0.77
N ALA A 234 -17.61 -40.60 2.01
CA ALA A 234 -16.80 -39.68 2.79
C ALA A 234 -15.41 -39.62 2.15
N ALA A 235 -15.20 -38.64 1.26
CA ALA A 235 -13.88 -38.37 0.70
C ALA A 235 -12.97 -37.88 1.83
N ASP A 236 -11.90 -38.63 2.11
CA ASP A 236 -10.97 -38.33 3.20
C ASP A 236 -10.49 -36.88 3.17
N ALA A 237 -10.56 -36.22 4.32
CA ALA A 237 -10.00 -34.89 4.54
C ALA A 237 -8.45 -34.90 4.64
N ASP A 238 -7.83 -36.05 4.34
CA ASP A 238 -6.37 -36.27 4.27
C ASP A 238 -5.88 -36.48 2.82
N GLN A 239 -6.59 -35.93 1.83
CA GLN A 239 -6.03 -35.79 0.49
C GLN A 239 -4.75 -34.94 0.56
N GLY A 240 -3.63 -35.57 0.22
CA GLY A 240 -2.30 -34.95 0.19
C GLY A 240 -2.17 -33.80 -0.83
N PRO A 241 -0.95 -33.31 -1.09
CA PRO A 241 -0.74 -32.24 -2.05
C PRO A 241 -1.36 -32.61 -3.41
N VAL A 242 -2.31 -31.79 -3.90
CA VAL A 242 -2.92 -31.96 -5.22
C VAL A 242 -1.80 -32.06 -6.24
N VAL A 243 -1.72 -33.16 -6.99
CA VAL A 243 -0.74 -33.33 -8.07
C VAL A 243 -1.38 -32.88 -9.38
N GLY A 244 -0.78 -31.88 -10.03
CA GLY A 244 -1.28 -31.36 -11.29
C GLY A 244 -1.23 -32.37 -12.44
N ARG A 245 -2.22 -32.31 -13.35
CA ARG A 245 -2.26 -33.14 -14.57
C ARG A 245 -2.17 -32.32 -15.86
N CYS A 246 -2.32 -30.99 -15.78
CA CYS A 246 -2.34 -30.09 -16.94
C CYS A 246 -1.01 -30.11 -17.71
N GLN A 247 -1.05 -30.36 -19.02
CA GLN A 247 0.14 -30.37 -19.89
C GLN A 247 0.39 -29.05 -20.63
N THR A 248 -0.57 -28.11 -20.59
CA THR A 248 -0.46 -26.80 -21.26
C THR A 248 0.67 -25.98 -20.62
N LEU A 249 1.62 -25.48 -21.42
CA LEU A 249 2.73 -24.67 -20.90
C LEU A 249 2.28 -23.26 -20.49
N GLU A 250 1.48 -22.63 -21.35
CA GLU A 250 0.93 -21.29 -21.15
C GLU A 250 -0.47 -21.39 -20.51
N LYS A 251 -0.72 -20.63 -19.45
CA LYS A 251 -1.95 -20.69 -18.65
C LYS A 251 -2.12 -19.37 -17.90
N ASN A 252 -3.22 -18.66 -18.11
CA ASN A 252 -3.50 -17.40 -17.41
C ASN A 252 -3.60 -17.57 -15.89
N TYR A 253 -3.37 -16.51 -15.12
CA TYR A 253 -3.52 -16.51 -13.67
C TYR A 253 -5.00 -16.36 -13.25
N PHE A 254 -5.50 -17.31 -12.46
CA PHE A 254 -6.87 -17.30 -11.95
C PHE A 254 -6.88 -17.17 -10.43
N ARG A 255 -7.64 -16.23 -9.86
CA ARG A 255 -7.80 -16.12 -8.40
C ARG A 255 -8.70 -17.26 -7.89
N LEU A 256 -8.09 -18.30 -7.32
CA LEU A 256 -8.80 -19.46 -6.77
C LEU A 256 -9.70 -19.06 -5.59
N THR A 257 -10.99 -19.38 -5.71
CA THR A 257 -12.02 -19.20 -4.67
C THR A 257 -12.58 -20.53 -4.15
N SER A 258 -12.15 -21.65 -4.74
CA SER A 258 -12.56 -23.03 -4.45
C SER A 258 -11.34 -23.96 -4.45
N ALA A 259 -11.55 -25.25 -4.17
CA ALA A 259 -10.50 -26.26 -4.31
C ALA A 259 -9.99 -26.32 -5.77
N PRO A 260 -8.67 -26.31 -6.01
CA PRO A 260 -8.12 -26.32 -7.36
C PRO A 260 -8.31 -27.69 -8.03
N ASN A 261 -8.85 -27.68 -9.25
CA ASN A 261 -8.97 -28.89 -10.07
C ASN A 261 -7.56 -29.38 -10.50
N PRO A 262 -7.17 -30.65 -10.24
CA PRO A 262 -5.89 -31.21 -10.70
C PRO A 262 -5.62 -31.00 -12.19
N ASP A 263 -6.65 -31.04 -13.05
CA ASP A 263 -6.54 -30.92 -14.50
C ASP A 263 -6.23 -29.50 -14.98
N SER A 264 -6.41 -28.48 -14.13
CA SER A 264 -6.01 -27.10 -14.43
C SER A 264 -4.66 -26.71 -13.83
N VAL A 265 -3.97 -27.61 -13.13
CA VAL A 265 -2.68 -27.37 -12.46
C VAL A 265 -1.57 -28.12 -13.21
N ARG A 266 -0.45 -27.45 -13.52
CA ARG A 266 0.70 -28.04 -14.21
C ARG A 266 1.62 -28.80 -13.23
N PRO A 267 1.98 -30.09 -13.45
CA PRO A 267 2.97 -30.78 -12.61
C PRO A 267 4.40 -30.28 -12.85
N LEU A 268 5.32 -30.59 -11.93
CA LEU A 268 6.70 -30.09 -11.93
C LEU A 268 7.44 -30.18 -13.30
N PRO A 269 7.39 -31.29 -14.07
CA PRO A 269 8.07 -31.35 -15.38
C PRO A 269 7.48 -30.41 -16.43
N VAL A 270 6.21 -30.04 -16.28
CA VAL A 270 5.52 -29.06 -17.16
C VAL A 270 5.83 -27.64 -16.68
N LEU A 271 5.91 -27.40 -15.37
CA LEU A 271 6.34 -26.13 -14.79
C LEU A 271 7.78 -25.76 -15.20
N GLN A 272 8.70 -26.73 -15.23
CA GLN A 272 10.07 -26.53 -15.71
C GLN A 272 10.09 -26.07 -17.17
N LYS A 273 9.41 -26.82 -18.06
CA LYS A 273 9.26 -26.46 -19.48
C LYS A 273 8.58 -25.10 -19.68
N ALA A 274 7.61 -24.75 -18.83
CA ALA A 274 6.96 -23.45 -18.85
C ALA A 274 7.92 -22.33 -18.45
N LEU A 275 8.73 -22.48 -17.40
CA LEU A 275 9.74 -21.49 -17.03
C LEU A 275 10.71 -21.22 -18.19
N ASP A 276 11.18 -22.25 -18.89
CA ASP A 276 12.11 -22.09 -20.01
C ASP A 276 11.44 -21.55 -21.29
N LEU A 277 10.11 -21.61 -21.40
CA LEU A 277 9.34 -20.83 -22.36
C LEU A 277 9.27 -19.35 -21.96
N LEU A 278 8.97 -19.03 -20.69
CA LEU A 278 8.87 -17.65 -20.20
C LEU A 278 10.21 -16.91 -20.25
N LYS A 279 11.34 -17.56 -19.91
CA LYS A 279 12.69 -17.00 -20.08
C LYS A 279 12.95 -16.56 -21.52
N ARG A 280 12.56 -17.38 -22.50
CA ARG A 280 12.75 -17.09 -23.94
C ARG A 280 11.83 -15.98 -24.43
N LYS A 281 10.53 -16.03 -24.08
CA LYS A 281 9.57 -14.96 -24.42
C LYS A 281 9.93 -13.63 -23.77
N TRP A 282 10.45 -13.60 -22.54
CA TRP A 282 10.94 -12.35 -21.94
C TRP A 282 12.08 -11.73 -22.74
N LYS A 283 13.09 -12.55 -23.08
CA LYS A 283 14.27 -12.10 -23.84
C LYS A 283 13.96 -11.64 -25.28
N HIS A 284 12.86 -12.11 -25.88
CA HIS A 284 12.48 -11.80 -27.26
C HIS A 284 11.38 -10.74 -27.35
N ASP A 285 10.29 -10.89 -26.58
CA ASP A 285 9.05 -10.12 -26.76
C ASP A 285 8.95 -8.92 -25.79
N GLY A 286 9.69 -8.92 -24.68
CA GLY A 286 9.65 -7.86 -23.64
C GLY A 286 8.28 -7.61 -22.99
N ASN A 287 7.25 -8.42 -23.29
CA ASN A 287 5.86 -8.16 -22.90
C ASN A 287 5.62 -8.43 -21.41
N TYR A 288 5.77 -7.38 -20.60
CA TYR A 288 5.65 -7.50 -19.14
C TYR A 288 4.26 -7.95 -18.68
N GLY A 289 3.18 -7.46 -19.31
CA GLY A 289 1.81 -7.83 -18.93
C GLY A 289 1.56 -9.34 -19.05
N TYR A 290 1.96 -9.92 -20.17
CA TYR A 290 1.92 -11.37 -20.39
C TYR A 290 2.86 -12.13 -19.44
N ILE A 291 4.12 -11.73 -19.33
CA ILE A 291 5.12 -12.44 -18.50
C ILE A 291 4.71 -12.43 -17.01
N CYS A 292 4.21 -11.30 -16.50
CA CYS A 292 3.73 -11.14 -15.13
C CYS A 292 2.54 -12.08 -14.83
N ASP A 293 1.53 -12.14 -15.71
CA ASP A 293 0.41 -13.09 -15.61
C ASP A 293 0.89 -14.55 -15.62
N GLN A 294 1.78 -14.92 -16.54
CA GLN A 294 2.26 -16.30 -16.63
C GLN A 294 3.11 -16.72 -15.42
N PHE A 295 3.95 -15.83 -14.87
CA PHE A 295 4.68 -16.11 -13.63
C PHE A 295 3.77 -16.11 -12.39
N LYS A 296 2.68 -15.32 -12.35
CA LYS A 296 1.63 -15.44 -11.31
C LYS A 296 1.00 -16.83 -11.34
N SER A 297 0.64 -17.30 -12.53
CA SER A 297 0.11 -18.64 -12.78
C SER A 297 1.10 -19.75 -12.41
N LEU A 298 2.38 -19.58 -12.74
CA LEU A 298 3.46 -20.54 -12.42
C LEU A 298 3.70 -20.66 -10.91
N ARG A 299 3.78 -19.51 -10.21
CA ARG A 299 3.90 -19.43 -8.74
C ARG A 299 2.66 -20.01 -8.04
N GLN A 300 1.46 -19.80 -8.61
CA GLN A 300 0.23 -20.39 -8.10
C GLN A 300 0.25 -21.91 -8.16
N ASP A 301 0.61 -22.50 -9.30
CA ASP A 301 0.66 -23.97 -9.45
C ASP A 301 1.67 -24.60 -8.50
N LEU A 302 2.83 -23.96 -8.27
CA LEU A 302 3.79 -24.38 -7.24
C LEU A 302 3.19 -24.32 -5.83
N THR A 303 2.48 -23.23 -5.51
CA THR A 303 1.85 -23.02 -4.20
C THR A 303 0.73 -24.04 -3.92
N VAL A 304 -0.13 -24.32 -4.90
CA VAL A 304 -1.23 -25.29 -4.82
C VAL A 304 -0.71 -26.70 -4.53
N GLN A 305 0.32 -27.13 -5.27
CA GLN A 305 0.94 -28.44 -5.14
C GLN A 305 1.91 -28.53 -3.95
N ARG A 306 2.02 -27.45 -3.16
CA ARG A 306 2.95 -27.30 -2.02
C ARG A 306 4.43 -27.55 -2.37
N ILE A 307 4.82 -27.37 -3.63
CA ILE A 307 6.18 -27.65 -4.12
C ILE A 307 7.13 -26.57 -3.61
N ARG A 308 8.09 -26.98 -2.76
CA ARG A 308 9.12 -26.12 -2.17
C ARG A 308 10.48 -26.78 -2.34
N ASN A 309 11.16 -26.41 -3.42
CA ASN A 309 12.51 -26.85 -3.75
C ASN A 309 13.28 -25.69 -4.40
N GLU A 310 14.53 -25.94 -4.81
CA GLU A 310 15.38 -24.99 -5.53
C GLU A 310 14.68 -24.38 -6.77
N PHE A 311 13.94 -25.19 -7.55
CA PHE A 311 13.16 -24.70 -8.69
C PHE A 311 12.09 -23.67 -8.26
N THR A 312 11.41 -23.89 -7.13
CA THR A 312 10.50 -22.88 -6.56
C THR A 312 11.24 -21.58 -6.23
N VAL A 313 12.45 -21.65 -5.64
CA VAL A 313 13.27 -20.45 -5.36
C VAL A 313 13.57 -19.70 -6.66
N VAL A 314 14.14 -20.38 -7.65
CA VAL A 314 14.51 -19.81 -8.97
C VAL A 314 13.31 -19.15 -9.67
N VAL A 315 12.12 -19.76 -9.64
CA VAL A 315 10.90 -19.16 -10.20
C VAL A 315 10.53 -17.84 -9.53
N TYR A 316 10.62 -17.77 -8.19
CA TYR A 316 10.29 -16.56 -7.45
C TYR A 316 11.35 -15.47 -7.61
N GLU A 317 12.64 -15.83 -7.66
CA GLU A 317 13.72 -14.87 -7.89
C GLU A 317 13.65 -14.24 -9.28
N ILE A 318 13.47 -15.05 -10.34
CA ILE A 318 13.39 -14.55 -11.72
C ILE A 318 12.21 -13.57 -11.85
N HIS A 319 11.04 -13.91 -11.30
CA HIS A 319 9.90 -13.00 -11.33
C HIS A 319 10.12 -11.73 -10.50
N ALA A 320 10.82 -11.81 -9.36
CA ALA A 320 11.17 -10.64 -8.57
C ALA A 320 12.14 -9.70 -9.31
N ARG A 321 13.16 -10.25 -9.99
CA ARG A 321 14.12 -9.49 -10.82
C ARG A 321 13.40 -8.81 -11.99
N ILE A 322 12.54 -9.53 -12.71
CA ILE A 322 11.70 -8.97 -13.79
C ILE A 322 10.76 -7.87 -13.29
N ALA A 323 10.20 -8.01 -12.08
CA ALA A 323 9.34 -6.98 -11.48
C ALA A 323 10.12 -5.71 -11.10
N LEU A 324 11.37 -5.83 -10.60
CA LEU A 324 12.26 -4.69 -10.39
C LEU A 324 12.60 -3.97 -11.71
N GLU A 325 12.94 -4.73 -12.76
CA GLU A 325 13.28 -4.21 -14.10
C GLU A 325 12.17 -3.34 -14.73
N LYS A 326 10.92 -3.49 -14.27
CA LYS A 326 9.73 -2.74 -14.74
C LYS A 326 9.03 -1.94 -13.65
N GLY A 327 9.66 -1.75 -12.49
CA GLY A 327 9.14 -0.92 -11.40
C GLY A 327 7.89 -1.45 -10.68
N ASP A 328 7.46 -2.70 -10.91
CA ASP A 328 6.32 -3.30 -10.20
C ASP A 328 6.75 -3.76 -8.80
N LEU A 329 6.87 -2.78 -7.90
CA LEU A 329 7.14 -3.00 -6.49
C LEU A 329 6.05 -3.83 -5.79
N GLY A 330 4.84 -3.89 -6.34
CA GLY A 330 3.74 -4.71 -5.83
C GLY A 330 3.98 -6.20 -6.03
N GLU A 331 4.44 -6.60 -7.22
CA GLU A 331 4.83 -7.97 -7.52
C GLU A 331 6.21 -8.34 -6.96
N TYR A 332 7.18 -7.42 -6.98
CA TYR A 332 8.46 -7.63 -6.31
C TYR A 332 8.23 -7.93 -4.81
N ASN A 333 7.45 -7.11 -4.08
CA ASN A 333 7.20 -7.32 -2.65
C ASN A 333 6.45 -8.63 -2.35
N GLN A 334 5.52 -9.05 -3.22
CA GLN A 334 4.89 -10.37 -3.12
C GLN A 334 5.91 -11.51 -3.28
N CYS A 335 6.84 -11.40 -4.23
CA CYS A 335 7.88 -12.41 -4.42
C CYS A 335 8.88 -12.41 -3.27
N GLN A 336 9.38 -11.24 -2.87
CA GLN A 336 10.28 -10.99 -1.76
C GLN A 336 9.74 -11.61 -0.45
N THR A 337 8.46 -11.38 -0.15
CA THR A 337 7.81 -11.93 1.05
C THR A 337 7.82 -13.47 1.06
N GLN A 338 7.56 -14.11 -0.08
CA GLN A 338 7.57 -15.57 -0.19
C GLN A 338 8.99 -16.14 -0.25
N LEU A 339 9.96 -15.43 -0.83
CA LEU A 339 11.37 -15.79 -0.82
C LEU A 339 11.94 -15.85 0.60
N ARG A 340 11.58 -14.92 1.50
CA ARG A 340 11.97 -15.00 2.94
C ARG A 340 11.57 -16.34 3.56
N VAL A 341 10.39 -16.86 3.23
CA VAL A 341 9.89 -18.16 3.72
C VAL A 341 10.61 -19.33 3.04
N LEU A 342 11.01 -19.21 1.78
CA LEU A 342 11.75 -20.27 1.06
C LEU A 342 13.22 -20.36 1.51
N TYR A 343 13.91 -19.23 1.69
CA TYR A 343 15.30 -19.21 2.20
C TYR A 343 15.41 -19.73 3.64
N ALA A 344 14.36 -19.57 4.47
CA ALA A 344 14.29 -20.19 5.80
C ALA A 344 14.29 -21.74 5.77
N GLN A 345 14.01 -22.35 4.61
CA GLN A 345 14.12 -23.80 4.38
C GLN A 345 15.47 -24.19 3.73
N GLN A 346 16.41 -23.25 3.59
CA GLN A 346 17.78 -23.46 3.08
C GLN A 346 17.86 -24.08 1.66
N LEU A 347 16.85 -23.82 0.82
CA LEU A 347 16.66 -24.41 -0.52
C LEU A 347 17.57 -23.80 -1.63
N GLY A 348 18.75 -23.29 -1.28
CA GLY A 348 19.66 -22.61 -2.21
C GLY A 348 19.16 -21.22 -2.66
N GLY A 349 19.61 -20.80 -3.85
CA GLY A 349 19.35 -19.47 -4.42
C GLY A 349 20.28 -18.37 -3.90
N HIS A 350 19.80 -17.12 -3.97
CA HIS A 350 20.58 -15.88 -3.73
C HIS A 350 20.06 -15.10 -2.49
N PRO A 351 20.12 -15.68 -1.27
CA PRO A 351 19.51 -15.08 -0.08
C PRO A 351 20.13 -13.74 0.32
N THR A 352 21.42 -13.49 0.06
CA THR A 352 22.09 -12.23 0.40
C THR A 352 21.65 -11.07 -0.50
N GLU A 353 21.57 -11.30 -1.82
CA GLU A 353 20.98 -10.38 -2.80
C GLU A 353 19.57 -9.93 -2.36
N PHE A 354 18.69 -10.88 -2.05
CA PHE A 354 17.32 -10.57 -1.65
C PHE A 354 17.18 -10.02 -0.21
N LYS A 355 18.19 -10.21 0.67
CA LYS A 355 18.30 -9.46 1.94
C LYS A 355 18.67 -8.00 1.69
N ALA A 356 19.63 -7.73 0.80
CA ALA A 356 20.00 -6.37 0.41
C ALA A 356 18.82 -5.61 -0.21
N TYR A 357 18.12 -6.22 -1.18
CA TYR A 357 16.91 -5.63 -1.77
C TYR A 357 15.77 -5.42 -0.76
N ARG A 358 15.64 -6.27 0.26
CA ARG A 358 14.66 -6.07 1.35
C ARG A 358 15.00 -4.84 2.21
N ILE A 359 16.28 -4.59 2.48
CA ILE A 359 16.74 -3.39 3.21
C ILE A 359 16.46 -2.14 2.37
N LEU A 360 16.88 -2.10 1.10
CA LEU A 360 16.65 -0.98 0.18
C LEU A 360 15.13 -0.67 0.01
N TYR A 361 14.29 -1.70 -0.12
CA TYR A 361 12.84 -1.55 -0.18
C TYR A 361 12.22 -0.92 1.09
N PHE A 362 12.76 -1.21 2.29
CA PHE A 362 12.31 -0.54 3.52
C PHE A 362 12.88 0.87 3.73
N ILE A 363 13.99 1.22 3.07
CA ILE A 363 14.47 2.60 2.96
C ILE A 363 13.55 3.41 2.02
N TYR A 364 13.17 2.83 0.87
CA TYR A 364 12.18 3.43 -0.04
C TYR A 364 10.85 3.69 0.67
N THR A 365 10.21 2.63 1.20
CA THR A 365 8.90 2.70 1.87
C THR A 365 8.94 3.38 3.25
N ARG A 366 10.11 3.76 3.76
CA ARG A 366 10.35 4.41 5.06
C ARG A 366 9.75 3.65 6.26
N ASN A 367 9.59 2.33 6.12
CA ASN A 367 9.04 1.46 7.17
C ASN A 367 10.15 1.04 8.14
N TRP A 368 10.52 1.95 9.05
CA TRP A 368 11.58 1.75 10.03
C TRP A 368 11.37 0.52 10.93
N THR A 369 10.13 0.17 11.26
CA THR A 369 9.83 -1.05 12.04
C THR A 369 10.20 -2.31 11.26
N ALA A 370 9.67 -2.46 10.04
CA ALA A 370 9.99 -3.62 9.20
C ALA A 370 11.47 -3.65 8.74
N MET A 371 12.12 -2.49 8.67
CA MET A 371 13.56 -2.38 8.47
C MET A 371 14.33 -2.97 9.66
N ASN A 372 13.97 -2.62 10.90
CA ASN A 372 14.62 -3.18 12.09
C ASN A 372 14.38 -4.69 12.22
N ASP A 373 13.16 -5.17 11.90
CA ASP A 373 12.88 -6.62 11.79
C ASP A 373 13.78 -7.29 10.73
N ALA A 374 13.95 -6.67 9.57
CA ALA A 374 14.80 -7.19 8.50
C ALA A 374 16.30 -7.19 8.87
N LEU A 375 16.75 -6.25 9.71
CA LEU A 375 18.13 -6.18 10.19
C LEU A 375 18.42 -7.22 11.29
N ALA A 376 17.40 -7.67 12.02
CA ALA A 376 17.52 -8.80 12.94
C ALA A 376 17.71 -10.14 12.19
N ASP A 377 17.20 -10.27 10.96
CA ASP A 377 17.45 -11.42 10.07
C ASP A 377 18.88 -11.45 9.46
N VAL A 378 19.73 -10.42 9.68
CA VAL A 378 21.06 -10.29 9.07
C VAL A 378 22.17 -10.77 10.01
N THR A 379 22.73 -11.94 9.68
CA THR A 379 23.82 -12.61 10.41
C THR A 379 25.18 -11.88 10.28
N ALA A 380 26.21 -12.38 10.97
CA ALA A 380 27.58 -11.90 10.78
C ALA A 380 28.16 -12.31 9.41
N GLU A 381 27.69 -13.45 8.87
CA GLU A 381 28.08 -14.01 7.59
C GLU A 381 27.48 -13.19 6.44
N ASP A 382 26.19 -12.84 6.52
CA ASP A 382 25.53 -11.96 5.54
C ASP A 382 26.28 -10.63 5.39
N LYS A 383 26.82 -10.06 6.47
CA LYS A 383 27.53 -8.77 6.46
C LYS A 383 28.87 -8.80 5.71
N LYS A 384 29.35 -9.98 5.30
CA LYS A 384 30.54 -10.16 4.46
C LYS A 384 30.21 -10.09 2.96
N ASP A 385 28.93 -10.28 2.60
CA ASP A 385 28.43 -10.15 1.23
C ASP A 385 28.41 -8.68 0.79
N LEU A 386 28.82 -8.41 -0.45
CA LEU A 386 28.95 -7.06 -0.99
C LEU A 386 27.60 -6.34 -1.11
N ALA A 387 26.53 -7.03 -1.50
CA ALA A 387 25.21 -6.42 -1.65
C ALA A 387 24.58 -6.11 -0.28
N VAL A 388 24.72 -7.03 0.69
CA VAL A 388 24.22 -6.77 2.05
C VAL A 388 25.01 -5.64 2.71
N LYS A 389 26.34 -5.63 2.57
CA LYS A 389 27.19 -4.54 3.07
C LYS A 389 26.80 -3.20 2.42
N HIS A 390 26.62 -3.16 1.10
CA HIS A 390 26.19 -1.95 0.38
C HIS A 390 24.86 -1.41 0.92
N ALA A 391 23.83 -2.25 1.07
CA ALA A 391 22.54 -1.80 1.60
C ALA A 391 22.60 -1.29 3.05
N LEU A 392 23.53 -1.81 3.87
CA LEU A 392 23.82 -1.32 5.23
C LEU A 392 24.60 0.01 5.21
N ASP A 393 25.56 0.17 4.30
CA ASP A 393 26.28 1.43 4.06
C ASP A 393 25.30 2.52 3.58
N VAL A 394 24.37 2.21 2.66
CA VAL A 394 23.33 3.13 2.17
C VAL A 394 22.42 3.58 3.31
N ARG A 395 21.92 2.64 4.13
CA ARG A 395 21.13 2.97 5.33
C ARG A 395 21.91 3.92 6.26
N SER A 396 23.19 3.67 6.44
CA SER A 396 24.05 4.44 7.36
C SER A 396 24.35 5.84 6.82
N ALA A 397 24.63 5.99 5.53
CA ALA A 397 24.82 7.28 4.87
C ALA A 397 23.57 8.17 5.02
N LEU A 398 22.39 7.62 4.77
CA LEU A 398 21.11 8.31 4.93
C LEU A 398 20.82 8.70 6.39
N ALA A 399 21.04 7.78 7.34
CA ALA A 399 20.85 8.06 8.77
C ALA A 399 21.78 9.16 9.31
N LEU A 400 22.97 9.33 8.70
CA LEU A 400 23.93 10.38 9.02
C LEU A 400 23.74 11.67 8.17
N GLY A 401 22.83 11.68 7.21
CA GLY A 401 22.67 12.79 6.26
C GLY A 401 23.86 12.99 5.30
N ASN A 402 24.72 11.98 5.15
CA ASN A 402 25.93 12.02 4.32
C ASN A 402 25.57 11.77 2.85
N TYR A 403 25.12 12.82 2.17
CA TYR A 403 24.74 12.76 0.75
C TYR A 403 25.90 12.34 -0.16
N HIS A 404 27.11 12.85 0.06
CA HIS A 404 28.32 12.45 -0.69
C HIS A 404 28.49 10.92 -0.73
N ARG A 405 28.49 10.28 0.45
CA ARG A 405 28.62 8.82 0.53
C ARG A 405 27.40 8.09 -0.03
N PHE A 406 26.20 8.66 0.08
CA PHE A 406 25.00 8.09 -0.53
C PHE A 406 25.08 8.09 -2.07
N PHE A 407 25.52 9.16 -2.72
CA PHE A 407 25.62 9.23 -4.18
C PHE A 407 26.79 8.40 -4.73
N GLN A 408 27.91 8.29 -4.00
CA GLN A 408 28.93 7.27 -4.31
C GLN A 408 28.34 5.85 -4.32
N LEU A 409 27.56 5.49 -3.29
CA LEU A 409 26.93 4.17 -3.19
C LEU A 409 25.87 3.96 -4.28
N TYR A 410 25.11 4.99 -4.64
CA TYR A 410 24.14 4.94 -5.73
C TYR A 410 24.81 4.58 -7.08
N LEU A 411 25.92 5.23 -7.40
CA LEU A 411 26.69 4.95 -8.63
C LEU A 411 27.38 3.56 -8.60
N ASP A 412 27.82 3.09 -7.42
CA ASP A 412 28.42 1.77 -7.20
C ASP A 412 27.40 0.76 -6.62
N THR A 413 26.20 0.68 -7.21
CA THR A 413 25.13 -0.21 -6.71
C THR A 413 25.24 -1.63 -7.28
N PRO A 414 25.37 -2.68 -6.44
CA PRO A 414 25.50 -4.06 -6.92
C PRO A 414 24.16 -4.66 -7.39
N ASN A 415 24.27 -5.57 -8.35
CA ASN A 415 23.16 -6.33 -8.93
C ASN A 415 22.02 -5.42 -9.42
N MET A 416 20.75 -5.73 -9.11
CA MET A 416 19.58 -4.94 -9.46
C MET A 416 19.18 -3.95 -8.35
N GLY A 417 20.11 -3.55 -7.48
CA GLY A 417 19.83 -2.63 -6.38
C GLY A 417 19.45 -1.21 -6.85
N ALA A 418 19.94 -0.78 -8.01
CA ALA A 418 19.71 0.56 -8.56
C ALA A 418 18.20 0.86 -8.72
N TYR A 419 17.44 -0.07 -9.32
CA TYR A 419 15.98 0.00 -9.46
C TYR A 419 15.20 0.21 -8.15
N LEU A 420 15.80 -0.07 -6.97
CA LEU A 420 15.21 0.23 -5.66
C LEU A 420 15.68 1.57 -5.08
N MET A 421 16.85 2.07 -5.48
CA MET A 421 17.38 3.37 -5.10
C MET A 421 16.80 4.50 -5.96
N ASP A 422 16.58 4.28 -7.26
CA ASP A 422 15.90 5.20 -8.19
C ASP A 422 14.56 5.69 -7.61
N MET A 423 13.83 4.78 -6.96
CA MET A 423 12.54 5.04 -6.31
C MET A 423 12.59 6.06 -5.17
N PHE A 424 13.78 6.45 -4.68
CA PHE A 424 13.95 7.51 -3.69
C PHE A 424 15.15 8.44 -3.92
N VAL A 425 15.94 8.28 -4.98
CA VAL A 425 17.13 9.09 -5.24
C VAL A 425 16.81 10.59 -5.28
N ASP A 426 15.69 10.97 -5.91
CA ASP A 426 15.26 12.37 -6.04
C ASP A 426 14.85 13.01 -4.69
N ARG A 427 14.26 12.22 -3.79
CA ARG A 427 13.95 12.65 -2.41
C ARG A 427 15.24 13.01 -1.66
N GLU A 428 16.33 12.31 -1.94
CA GLU A 428 17.64 12.57 -1.34
C GLU A 428 18.41 13.67 -2.09
N ARG A 429 18.25 13.81 -3.42
CA ARG A 429 18.76 14.97 -4.19
C ARG A 429 18.19 16.28 -3.65
N LEU A 430 16.89 16.37 -3.41
CA LEU A 430 16.26 17.53 -2.75
C LEU A 430 16.79 17.73 -1.31
N SER A 431 17.03 16.64 -0.59
CA SER A 431 17.57 16.69 0.77
C SER A 431 19.01 17.21 0.83
N ALA A 432 19.81 16.90 -0.19
CA ALA A 432 21.16 17.40 -0.39
C ALA A 432 21.16 18.85 -0.89
N LEU A 433 20.38 19.21 -1.90
CA LEU A 433 20.24 20.58 -2.41
C LEU A 433 19.83 21.58 -1.33
N ALA A 434 18.85 21.23 -0.49
CA ALA A 434 18.47 22.04 0.66
C ALA A 434 19.62 22.25 1.66
N THR A 435 20.54 21.28 1.76
CA THR A 435 21.71 21.32 2.64
C THR A 435 22.86 22.12 2.00
N MET A 436 23.11 21.94 0.71
CA MET A 436 24.00 22.77 -0.10
C MET A 436 23.59 24.25 -0.05
N CYS A 437 22.28 24.54 -0.11
CA CYS A 437 21.76 25.90 0.00
C CYS A 437 22.00 26.58 1.36
N ARG A 438 22.32 25.81 2.41
CA ARG A 438 22.79 26.34 3.70
C ARG A 438 24.31 26.47 3.77
N ALA A 439 25.05 25.52 3.22
CA ALA A 439 26.50 25.42 3.34
C ALA A 439 27.27 26.33 2.36
N TYR A 440 26.86 26.39 1.09
CA TYR A 440 27.54 27.15 0.04
C TYR A 440 26.82 28.48 -0.19
N LYS A 441 27.56 29.59 -0.21
CA LYS A 441 27.04 30.96 -0.43
C LYS A 441 28.08 31.79 -1.21
N PRO A 442 27.65 32.74 -2.06
CA PRO A 442 26.27 33.09 -2.39
C PRO A 442 25.64 32.18 -3.46
N ASP A 443 26.45 31.36 -4.12
CA ASP A 443 26.08 30.48 -5.23
C ASP A 443 26.92 29.20 -5.24
N VAL A 444 26.60 28.25 -6.15
CA VAL A 444 27.42 27.07 -6.44
C VAL A 444 27.37 26.74 -7.94
N ASN A 445 28.46 26.19 -8.51
CA ASN A 445 28.50 25.75 -9.91
C ASN A 445 27.58 24.54 -10.12
N ILE A 446 26.79 24.52 -11.20
CA ILE A 446 25.90 23.39 -11.48
C ILE A 446 26.68 22.08 -11.69
N ARG A 447 27.85 22.12 -12.36
CA ARG A 447 28.71 20.96 -12.58
C ARG A 447 29.09 20.22 -11.29
N PHE A 448 29.31 20.97 -10.20
CA PHE A 448 29.58 20.39 -8.89
C PHE A 448 28.33 19.69 -8.32
N ILE A 449 27.13 20.25 -8.52
CA ILE A 449 25.87 19.57 -8.14
C ILE A 449 25.70 18.29 -8.97
N THR A 450 25.98 18.33 -10.28
CA THR A 450 25.88 17.20 -11.20
C THR A 450 26.71 16.00 -10.71
N GLU A 451 27.99 16.26 -10.43
CA GLU A 451 28.97 15.26 -9.96
C GLU A 451 28.64 14.76 -8.53
N GLU A 452 28.36 15.67 -7.60
CA GLU A 452 28.14 15.36 -6.18
C GLU A 452 26.80 14.66 -5.90
N LEU A 453 25.78 14.87 -6.74
CA LEU A 453 24.43 14.30 -6.60
C LEU A 453 24.10 13.22 -7.65
N GLY A 454 25.12 12.70 -8.34
CA GLY A 454 25.01 11.57 -9.26
C GLY A 454 23.97 11.79 -10.37
N PHE A 455 24.01 12.94 -11.03
CA PHE A 455 23.26 13.20 -12.26
C PHE A 455 24.08 12.80 -13.50
N GLU A 456 23.40 12.47 -14.59
CA GLU A 456 24.04 12.06 -15.86
C GLU A 456 24.63 13.26 -16.62
N SER A 457 24.04 14.45 -16.47
CA SER A 457 24.47 15.67 -17.17
C SER A 457 24.01 16.96 -16.48
N ASP A 458 24.67 18.07 -16.79
CA ASP A 458 24.32 19.41 -16.24
C ASP A 458 22.91 19.82 -16.68
N GLU A 459 22.44 19.40 -17.85
CA GLU A 459 21.08 19.64 -18.35
C GLU A 459 20.03 18.87 -17.53
N GLN A 460 20.36 17.67 -17.05
CA GLN A 460 19.50 16.90 -16.13
C GLN A 460 19.41 17.60 -14.76
N THR A 461 20.55 18.07 -14.24
CA THR A 461 20.61 18.85 -13.00
C THR A 461 19.88 20.19 -13.11
N ALA A 462 20.01 20.89 -14.25
CA ALA A 462 19.31 22.15 -14.51
C ALA A 462 17.79 21.96 -14.52
N ARG A 463 17.29 20.93 -15.24
CA ARG A 463 15.87 20.57 -15.24
C ARG A 463 15.38 20.26 -13.82
N PHE A 464 16.08 19.41 -13.09
CA PHE A 464 15.73 19.05 -11.71
C PHE A 464 15.67 20.27 -10.76
N VAL A 465 16.55 21.25 -10.95
CA VAL A 465 16.52 22.53 -10.24
C VAL A 465 15.30 23.37 -10.64
N LEU A 466 14.98 23.48 -11.94
CA LEU A 466 13.84 24.24 -12.46
C LEU A 466 12.48 23.60 -12.11
N ASP A 467 12.39 22.26 -12.04
CA ASP A 467 11.19 21.54 -11.60
C ASP A 467 10.84 21.81 -10.12
N ASN A 468 11.79 22.37 -9.35
CA ASN A 468 11.68 22.60 -7.90
C ASN A 468 11.96 24.07 -7.47
N SER A 469 12.25 24.98 -8.40
CA SER A 469 12.60 26.37 -8.12
C SER A 469 12.44 27.29 -9.33
N SER A 470 12.59 28.61 -9.19
CA SER A 470 12.43 29.57 -10.31
C SER A 470 13.69 29.69 -11.17
N GLU A 471 13.50 29.99 -12.46
CA GLU A 471 14.57 30.19 -13.45
C GLU A 471 15.56 31.31 -13.05
N GLU A 472 15.09 32.35 -12.36
CA GLU A 472 15.89 33.44 -11.75
C GLU A 472 16.95 32.98 -10.73
N LEU A 473 17.00 31.68 -10.40
CA LEU A 473 17.96 31.07 -9.49
C LEU A 473 19.09 30.32 -10.21
N LEU A 474 19.04 30.22 -11.55
CA LEU A 474 20.15 29.77 -12.38
C LEU A 474 20.72 30.97 -13.15
N GLU A 475 21.90 31.46 -12.73
CA GLU A 475 22.63 32.51 -13.46
C GLU A 475 23.78 31.88 -14.26
N GLU A 476 23.91 32.21 -15.55
CA GLU A 476 25.13 31.92 -16.30
C GLU A 476 26.19 32.98 -15.99
N ARG A 477 27.38 32.53 -15.55
CA ARG A 477 28.49 33.42 -15.21
C ARG A 477 29.81 32.84 -15.65
N ASN A 478 30.52 33.57 -16.51
CA ASN A 478 31.82 33.18 -17.08
C ASN A 478 31.77 31.84 -17.84
N GLY A 479 30.67 31.56 -18.55
CA GLY A 479 30.49 30.30 -19.31
C GLY A 479 30.14 29.08 -18.44
N ALA A 480 29.72 29.28 -17.19
CA ALA A 480 29.23 28.23 -16.31
C ALA A 480 27.89 28.62 -15.68
N VAL A 481 26.92 27.71 -15.69
CA VAL A 481 25.63 27.90 -15.01
C VAL A 481 25.78 27.68 -13.50
N ARG A 482 25.17 28.54 -12.69
CA ARG A 482 25.34 28.55 -11.22
C ARG A 482 24.01 28.70 -10.51
N LEU A 483 23.79 27.86 -9.49
CA LEU A 483 22.62 27.93 -8.63
C LEU A 483 22.82 28.98 -7.52
N LEU A 484 21.90 29.93 -7.41
CA LEU A 484 21.87 30.98 -6.38
C LEU A 484 21.42 30.45 -5.02
N THR A 485 22.24 29.59 -4.42
CA THR A 485 22.06 29.03 -3.06
C THR A 485 21.76 30.09 -2.00
N GLY A 486 22.21 31.33 -2.19
CA GLY A 486 21.86 32.51 -1.40
C GLY A 486 20.34 32.69 -1.25
N LYS A 487 19.60 32.61 -2.37
CA LYS A 487 18.16 32.83 -2.48
C LYS A 487 17.35 31.52 -2.43
N ALA A 488 17.85 30.45 -3.04
CA ALA A 488 17.09 29.23 -3.35
C ALA A 488 16.70 28.33 -2.14
N GLY A 489 17.33 28.52 -0.98
CA GLY A 489 17.23 27.56 0.15
C GLY A 489 15.82 27.32 0.68
N SER A 490 14.96 28.34 0.70
CA SER A 490 13.57 28.21 1.18
C SER A 490 12.70 27.36 0.25
N LEU A 491 13.01 27.34 -1.06
CA LEU A 491 12.30 26.51 -2.04
C LEU A 491 12.73 25.05 -1.89
N PHE A 492 14.04 24.78 -1.79
CA PHE A 492 14.53 23.41 -1.60
C PHE A 492 14.16 22.79 -0.25
N ASP A 493 14.08 23.57 0.84
CA ASP A 493 13.52 23.05 2.10
C ASP A 493 12.01 22.73 1.98
N GLN A 494 11.24 23.50 1.20
CA GLN A 494 9.82 23.19 0.92
C GLN A 494 9.66 21.95 0.04
N ALA A 495 10.42 21.85 -1.06
CA ALA A 495 10.43 20.69 -1.95
C ALA A 495 10.86 19.41 -1.20
N LYS A 496 11.90 19.51 -0.36
CA LYS A 496 12.30 18.45 0.57
C LYS A 496 11.16 18.06 1.51
N ALA A 497 10.47 19.01 2.13
CA ALA A 497 9.36 18.74 3.03
C ALA A 497 8.14 18.11 2.32
N ALA A 498 7.93 18.41 1.04
CA ALA A 498 6.93 17.76 0.20
C ALA A 498 7.32 16.31 -0.14
N ALA A 499 8.54 16.09 -0.64
CA ALA A 499 9.06 14.75 -0.98
C ALA A 499 9.21 13.83 0.25
N HIS A 500 9.43 14.40 1.44
CA HIS A 500 9.42 13.68 2.71
C HIS A 500 8.04 13.60 3.39
N ARG A 501 6.96 14.13 2.80
CA ARG A 501 5.60 13.85 3.30
C ARG A 501 5.30 12.35 3.14
N VAL A 502 4.63 11.74 4.12
CA VAL A 502 4.26 10.33 4.05
C VAL A 502 2.92 10.23 3.33
N VAL A 503 2.95 9.91 2.05
CA VAL A 503 1.76 9.44 1.32
C VAL A 503 1.52 7.99 1.73
N ASP A 504 0.32 7.68 2.24
CA ASP A 504 -0.06 6.27 2.52
C ASP A 504 -0.05 5.46 1.22
N ILE A 505 0.06 4.13 1.32
CA ILE A 505 0.05 3.16 0.21
C ILE A 505 -1.31 3.16 -0.54
N LYS A 506 -2.22 4.08 -0.20
CA LYS A 506 -3.53 4.35 -0.81
C LYS A 506 -3.68 5.78 -1.37
N GLY A 507 -2.61 6.59 -1.38
CA GLY A 507 -2.67 7.94 -1.96
C GLY A 507 -3.40 8.97 -1.10
N GLN A 508 -3.47 8.79 0.22
CA GLN A 508 -3.98 9.80 1.16
C GLN A 508 -2.82 10.54 1.84
N ILE A 509 -3.02 11.85 2.04
CA ILE A 509 -2.06 12.86 2.53
C ILE A 509 -2.30 13.12 4.03
#